data_AF-A0AAV9LTE4-F1
#
_entry.id   AF-A0AAV9LTE4-F1
#
_cell.length_a   1.000
_cell.length_b   1.000
_cell.length_c   1.000
_cell.angle_alpha   90.00
_cell.angle_beta   90.00
_cell.angle_gamma   90.00
#
_symmetry.space_group_name_H-M   'P 1'
#
loop_
_entity.id
_entity.type
_entity.pdbx_description
1 polymer ?
#
loop_
_entity_poly.entity_id
_entity_poly.type
_entity_poly.pdbx_seq_one_letter_code
_entity_poly.pdbx_strand_id
1 'polypeptide(L)'
;MAENKEEDVKLGANKFRETQPLGTAAQTDKDYKEPPPAPLFEPGELSSWSFYRAGIAEFMATFLFLYITVLTVMGLKRSDSLCSSVGIQGVAWAFGGMIFALVYCTAGISGGHINPAVTFGLFLARKLSLTRAVFYIVMQCLGAICGAGVVKGFMVGPYQRLGGGANVVNPGYTKGDGLGAEIIGTFVLVYTVFSATDAKRNARDSHVPILAPLPIGFAVFLVHLATIPITGTGINPARSLGAAIIYNDEHAWSDHWIFWVGPMIGAALAAVYHQIIIRAMPFHRT
;
A
#
# COMPACT_ATOMS: atom_id res chain seq x y z
N MET A 1 68.80 3.95 -23.00
CA MET A 1 67.93 3.89 -21.81
C MET A 1 67.04 5.13 -21.92
N ALA A 2 65.83 5.02 -22.49
CA ALA A 2 64.59 4.61 -21.81
C ALA A 2 64.34 5.51 -20.58
N GLU A 3 63.23 6.23 -20.39
CA GLU A 3 61.95 6.31 -21.08
C GLU A 3 61.24 7.55 -20.51
N ASN A 4 60.57 8.34 -21.36
CA ASN A 4 59.61 9.37 -20.92
C ASN A 4 58.35 8.65 -20.42
N LYS A 5 58.08 8.70 -19.11
CA LYS A 5 56.74 8.49 -18.50
C LYS A 5 56.86 8.57 -16.98
N GLU A 6 56.53 9.74 -16.41
CA GLU A 6 55.92 9.89 -15.08
C GLU A 6 55.60 11.38 -14.82
N GLU A 7 54.92 12.02 -15.77
CA GLU A 7 54.07 13.18 -15.48
C GLU A 7 52.64 12.66 -15.39
N ASP A 8 52.34 12.00 -14.28
CA ASP A 8 50.98 11.85 -13.77
C ASP A 8 51.11 11.43 -12.31
N VAL A 9 50.23 11.96 -11.45
CA VAL A 9 50.18 11.73 -10.00
C VAL A 9 51.15 12.58 -9.17
N LYS A 10 50.77 13.84 -8.90
CA LYS A 10 50.85 14.50 -7.57
C LYS A 10 50.27 15.93 -7.61
N LEU A 11 48.96 16.04 -7.84
CA LEU A 11 48.18 17.23 -7.52
C LEU A 11 47.03 16.80 -6.61
N GLY A 12 47.11 17.16 -5.33
CA GLY A 12 45.95 17.05 -4.41
C GLY A 12 46.23 16.68 -2.96
N ALA A 13 47.45 16.28 -2.60
CA ALA A 13 47.78 16.00 -1.21
C ALA A 13 48.33 17.26 -0.53
N ASN A 14 47.47 17.95 0.22
CA ASN A 14 47.75 18.84 1.38
C ASN A 14 46.90 20.12 1.41
N LYS A 15 45.56 19.98 1.32
CA LYS A 15 44.66 21.09 1.70
C LYS A 15 43.49 20.71 2.61
N PHE A 16 43.63 19.65 3.40
CA PHE A 16 42.69 19.39 4.49
C PHE A 16 43.44 18.90 5.72
N ARG A 17 43.43 19.72 6.77
CA ARG A 17 43.82 19.33 8.12
C ARG A 17 42.54 18.96 8.88
N GLU A 18 42.47 17.68 9.24
CA GLU A 18 41.76 17.03 10.36
C GLU A 18 40.32 17.40 10.74
N THR A 19 39.52 16.33 10.89
CA THR A 19 38.33 16.19 11.77
C THR A 19 37.08 16.98 11.39
N GLN A 20 36.32 16.48 10.42
CA GLN A 20 34.86 16.62 10.47
C GLN A 20 34.30 15.49 11.34
N PRO A 21 33.69 15.77 12.51
CA PRO A 21 32.77 14.81 13.10
C PRO A 21 31.62 14.61 12.11
N LEU A 22 31.26 13.35 11.83
CA LEU A 22 29.99 13.05 11.18
C LEU A 22 28.85 13.51 12.11
N GLY A 23 28.43 14.76 11.94
CA GLY A 23 27.37 15.36 12.76
C GLY A 23 27.23 16.84 12.47
N THR A 24 26.03 17.24 12.02
CA THR A 24 25.51 18.62 12.09
C THR A 24 26.35 19.70 11.39
N ALA A 25 26.38 19.67 10.06
CA ALA A 25 26.34 20.91 9.27
C ALA A 25 24.92 21.06 8.71
N ALA A 26 24.04 21.61 9.53
CA ALA A 26 22.71 22.00 9.11
C ALA A 26 22.83 23.07 8.03
N GLN A 27 22.29 22.79 6.83
CA GLN A 27 21.90 23.85 5.90
C GLN A 27 20.83 24.69 6.60
N THR A 28 21.19 25.89 7.04
CA THR A 28 20.37 26.77 7.88
C THR A 28 19.27 27.54 7.14
N ASP A 29 18.82 27.09 5.97
CA ASP A 29 17.82 27.83 5.15
C ASP A 29 16.67 26.98 4.59
N LYS A 30 16.46 25.75 5.09
CA LYS A 30 15.30 24.93 4.74
C LYS A 30 14.77 24.14 5.92
N ASP A 31 14.35 24.82 6.98
CA ASP A 31 13.45 24.21 7.94
C ASP A 31 12.16 23.87 7.19
N TYR A 32 11.98 22.57 6.92
CA TYR A 32 10.79 22.06 6.27
C TYR A 32 9.58 22.39 7.13
N LYS A 33 8.68 23.25 6.61
CA LYS A 33 7.38 23.50 7.21
C LYS A 33 6.41 22.44 6.70
N GLU A 34 5.86 21.64 7.61
CA GLU A 34 4.80 20.72 7.25
C GLU A 34 3.60 21.49 6.66
N PRO A 35 2.97 20.97 5.58
CA PRO A 35 1.76 21.55 5.07
C PRO A 35 0.65 21.49 6.13
N PRO A 36 -0.27 22.48 6.14
CA PRO A 36 -1.34 22.52 7.12
C PRO A 36 -2.20 21.24 7.04
N PRO A 37 -2.80 20.81 8.17
CA PRO A 37 -3.72 19.67 8.19
C PRO A 37 -4.85 19.87 7.18
N ALA A 38 -5.17 18.82 6.41
CA ALA A 38 -6.28 18.87 5.47
C ALA A 38 -7.61 19.18 6.21
N PRO A 39 -8.47 20.04 5.64
CA PRO A 39 -9.80 20.28 6.20
C PRO A 39 -10.60 18.98 6.24
N LEU A 40 -11.43 18.80 7.26
CA LEU A 40 -12.28 17.61 7.36
C LEU A 40 -13.25 17.50 6.18
N PHE A 41 -13.80 18.64 5.76
CA PHE A 41 -14.74 18.75 4.66
C PHE A 41 -14.30 19.87 3.72
N GLU A 42 -14.23 19.57 2.42
CA GLU A 42 -13.81 20.50 1.38
C GLU A 42 -14.84 20.44 0.21
N PRO A 43 -15.94 21.20 0.29
CA PRO A 43 -17.05 21.07 -0.67
C PRO A 43 -16.64 21.37 -2.12
N GLY A 44 -15.59 22.18 -2.32
CA GLY A 44 -15.03 22.47 -3.65
C GLY A 44 -14.50 21.23 -4.38
N GLU A 45 -14.17 20.15 -3.66
CA GLU A 45 -13.72 18.89 -4.28
C GLU A 45 -14.79 18.29 -5.20
N LEU A 46 -16.07 18.40 -4.84
CA LEU A 46 -17.17 17.83 -5.62
C LEU A 46 -17.40 18.53 -6.96
N SER A 47 -16.93 19.78 -7.09
CA SER A 47 -16.93 20.51 -8.36
C SER A 47 -15.66 20.30 -9.20
N SER A 48 -14.64 19.63 -8.66
CA SER A 48 -13.34 19.49 -9.31
C SER A 48 -13.27 18.28 -10.23
N TRP A 49 -12.91 18.48 -11.50
CA TRP A 49 -12.65 17.36 -12.41
C TRP A 49 -11.47 16.50 -11.96
N SER A 50 -10.45 17.11 -11.36
CA SER A 50 -9.29 16.38 -10.82
C SER A 50 -9.70 15.42 -9.70
N PHE A 51 -10.74 15.73 -8.92
CA PHE A 51 -11.31 14.83 -7.91
C PHE A 51 -11.91 13.56 -8.53
N TYR A 52 -12.76 13.70 -9.55
CA TYR A 52 -13.35 12.54 -10.24
C TYR A 52 -12.31 11.72 -10.98
N ARG A 53 -11.32 12.37 -11.64
CA ARG A 53 -10.19 11.68 -12.28
C ARG A 53 -9.41 10.83 -11.29
N ALA A 54 -9.19 11.34 -10.08
CA ALA A 54 -8.51 10.60 -9.03
C ALA A 54 -9.31 9.38 -8.56
N GLY A 55 -10.63 9.52 -8.39
CA GLY A 55 -11.50 8.38 -8.08
C GLY A 55 -11.53 7.31 -9.17
N ILE A 56 -11.57 7.72 -10.45
CA ILE A 56 -11.47 6.80 -11.59
C ILE A 56 -10.11 6.09 -11.60
N ALA A 57 -9.02 6.80 -11.28
CA ALA A 57 -7.70 6.20 -11.17
C ALA A 57 -7.63 5.14 -10.06
N GLU A 58 -8.21 5.41 -8.88
CA GLU A 58 -8.32 4.43 -7.79
C GLU A 58 -9.16 3.21 -8.20
N PHE A 59 -10.30 3.41 -8.84
CA PHE A 59 -11.12 2.31 -9.38
C PHE A 59 -10.34 1.44 -10.38
N MET A 60 -9.72 2.05 -11.38
CA MET A 60 -8.99 1.32 -12.42
C MET A 60 -7.78 0.60 -11.86
N ALA A 61 -7.05 1.21 -10.92
CA ALA A 61 -5.94 0.57 -10.25
C ALA A 61 -6.40 -0.63 -9.42
N THR A 62 -7.45 -0.49 -8.60
CA THR A 62 -7.95 -1.63 -7.81
C THR A 62 -8.57 -2.73 -8.69
N PHE A 63 -9.19 -2.37 -9.82
CA PHE A 63 -9.62 -3.33 -10.84
C PHE A 63 -8.46 -4.17 -11.37
N LEU A 64 -7.39 -3.52 -11.85
CA LEU A 64 -6.22 -4.20 -12.40
C LEU A 64 -5.49 -5.01 -11.33
N PHE A 65 -5.44 -4.49 -10.10
CA PHE A 65 -4.87 -5.18 -8.95
C PHE A 65 -5.57 -6.52 -8.69
N LEU A 66 -6.90 -6.51 -8.55
CA LEU A 66 -7.68 -7.73 -8.29
C LEU A 66 -7.67 -8.67 -9.49
N TYR A 67 -7.76 -8.13 -10.71
CA TYR A 67 -7.67 -8.93 -11.93
C TYR A 67 -6.38 -9.76 -11.98
N ILE A 68 -5.21 -9.13 -11.86
CA ILE A 68 -3.92 -9.82 -11.97
C ILE A 68 -3.70 -10.77 -10.79
N THR A 69 -3.97 -10.31 -9.57
CA THR A 69 -3.64 -11.08 -8.36
C THR A 69 -4.55 -12.29 -8.18
N VAL A 70 -5.87 -12.12 -8.35
CA VAL A 70 -6.80 -13.25 -8.26
C VAL A 70 -6.56 -14.22 -9.41
N LEU A 71 -6.31 -13.74 -10.64
CA LEU A 71 -5.98 -14.63 -11.76
C LEU A 71 -4.71 -15.45 -11.50
N THR A 72 -3.69 -14.85 -10.88
CA THR A 72 -2.46 -15.56 -10.47
C THR A 72 -2.75 -16.62 -9.42
N VAL A 73 -3.57 -16.30 -8.40
CA VAL A 73 -4.00 -17.26 -7.37
C VAL A 73 -4.78 -18.42 -8.00
N MET A 74 -5.70 -18.13 -8.93
CA MET A 74 -6.46 -19.17 -9.63
C MET A 74 -5.57 -20.04 -10.51
N GLY A 75 -4.56 -19.45 -11.15
CA GLY A 75 -3.54 -20.16 -11.91
C GLY A 75 -2.77 -21.15 -11.03
N LEU A 76 -2.27 -20.70 -9.87
CA LEU A 76 -1.60 -21.54 -8.87
C LEU A 76 -2.50 -22.71 -8.42
N LYS A 77 -3.75 -22.41 -8.04
CA LYS A 77 -4.69 -23.40 -7.50
C LYS A 77 -5.16 -24.43 -8.53
N ARG A 78 -5.10 -24.08 -9.82
CA ARG A 78 -5.47 -24.97 -10.93
C ARG A 78 -4.31 -25.89 -11.36
N SER A 79 -3.07 -25.53 -11.07
CA SER A 79 -1.91 -26.33 -11.42
C SER A 79 -1.89 -27.68 -10.67
N ASP A 80 -1.38 -28.72 -11.33
CA ASP A 80 -1.29 -30.07 -10.75
C ASP A 80 -0.35 -30.14 -9.53
N SER A 81 0.67 -29.28 -9.50
CA SER A 81 1.58 -29.15 -8.37
C SER A 81 2.04 -27.70 -8.19
N LEU A 82 2.52 -27.38 -6.99
CA LEU A 82 3.16 -26.08 -6.72
C LEU A 82 4.41 -25.87 -7.59
N CYS A 83 5.18 -26.93 -7.85
CA CYS A 83 6.42 -26.88 -8.63
C CYS A 83 6.19 -26.65 -10.14
N SER A 84 5.00 -26.98 -10.64
CA SER A 84 4.59 -26.72 -12.03
C SER A 84 3.86 -25.39 -12.21
N SER A 85 3.91 -24.52 -11.20
CA SER A 85 3.21 -23.23 -11.15
C SER A 85 4.18 -22.11 -10.78
N VAL A 86 3.68 -20.88 -10.62
CA VAL A 86 4.46 -19.75 -10.08
C VAL A 86 4.80 -19.91 -8.59
N GLY A 87 4.24 -20.91 -7.91
CA GLY A 87 4.41 -21.14 -6.48
C GLY A 87 3.76 -20.07 -5.60
N ILE A 88 3.78 -20.28 -4.28
CA ILE A 88 3.27 -19.30 -3.31
C ILE A 88 4.07 -18.00 -3.37
N GLN A 89 5.37 -18.08 -3.65
CA GLN A 89 6.22 -16.90 -3.80
C GLN A 89 5.82 -16.06 -5.02
N GLY A 90 5.44 -16.69 -6.13
CA GLY A 90 4.91 -15.98 -7.30
C GLY A 90 3.59 -15.26 -7.01
N VAL A 91 2.72 -15.83 -6.17
CA VAL A 91 1.52 -15.13 -5.67
C VAL A 91 1.92 -13.90 -4.87
N ALA A 92 2.84 -14.03 -3.90
CA ALA A 92 3.32 -12.87 -3.13
C ALA A 92 3.91 -11.77 -4.03
N TRP A 93 4.68 -12.14 -5.05
CA TRP A 93 5.20 -11.21 -6.06
C TRP A 93 4.10 -10.53 -6.86
N ALA A 94 3.05 -11.24 -7.25
CA ALA A 94 1.92 -10.62 -7.96
C ALA A 94 1.26 -9.53 -7.12
N PHE A 95 1.03 -9.78 -5.82
CA PHE A 95 0.43 -8.78 -4.93
C PHE A 95 1.36 -7.57 -4.70
N GLY A 96 2.61 -7.79 -4.31
CA GLY A 96 3.55 -6.69 -4.06
C GLY A 96 3.96 -5.93 -5.31
N GLY A 97 4.22 -6.64 -6.41
CA GLY A 97 4.60 -6.08 -7.71
C GLY A 97 3.48 -5.24 -8.32
N MET A 98 2.22 -5.68 -8.23
CA MET A 98 1.09 -4.87 -8.71
C MET A 98 0.90 -3.61 -7.88
N ILE A 99 1.07 -3.66 -6.56
CA ILE A 99 1.03 -2.44 -5.73
C ILE A 99 2.17 -1.49 -6.12
N PHE A 100 3.40 -1.98 -6.28
CA PHE A 100 4.50 -1.16 -6.79
C PHE A 100 4.14 -0.47 -8.12
N ALA A 101 3.71 -1.24 -9.13
CA ALA A 101 3.42 -0.71 -10.46
C ALA A 101 2.25 0.30 -10.44
N LEU A 102 1.17 -0.02 -9.73
CA LEU A 102 -0.03 0.80 -9.73
C LEU A 102 0.13 2.06 -8.88
N VAL A 103 0.83 1.99 -7.74
CA VAL A 103 1.19 3.20 -6.97
C VAL A 103 2.07 4.09 -7.83
N TYR A 104 3.06 3.54 -8.56
CA TYR A 104 3.88 4.33 -9.48
C TYR A 104 3.04 5.06 -10.53
N CYS A 105 2.08 4.37 -11.15
CA CYS A 105 1.20 4.95 -12.17
C CYS A 105 0.23 6.01 -11.63
N THR A 106 -0.24 5.87 -10.38
CA THR A 106 -1.36 6.67 -9.85
C THR A 106 -0.97 7.66 -8.77
N ALA A 107 0.25 7.61 -8.22
CA ALA A 107 0.69 8.50 -7.14
C ALA A 107 0.58 9.99 -7.51
N GLY A 108 0.90 10.36 -8.75
CA GLY A 108 0.77 11.75 -9.22
C GLY A 108 -0.68 12.20 -9.52
N ILE A 109 -1.64 11.25 -9.55
CA ILE A 109 -3.03 11.50 -9.93
C ILE A 109 -3.94 11.43 -8.70
N SER A 110 -3.97 10.30 -8.00
CA SER A 110 -4.83 10.07 -6.83
C SER A 110 -4.08 10.06 -5.50
N GLY A 111 -2.75 9.91 -5.52
CA GLY A 111 -1.95 9.54 -4.35
C GLY A 111 -1.64 8.05 -4.28
N GLY A 112 -2.27 7.21 -5.11
CA GLY A 112 -1.98 5.78 -5.24
C GLY A 112 -2.29 4.99 -3.96
N HIS A 113 -3.53 5.05 -3.48
CA HIS A 113 -3.91 4.37 -2.24
C HIS A 113 -4.24 2.91 -2.48
N ILE A 114 -5.15 2.63 -3.44
CA ILE A 114 -5.55 1.30 -3.95
C ILE A 114 -6.09 0.39 -2.81
N ASN A 115 -6.36 0.98 -1.64
CA ASN A 115 -6.62 0.26 -0.39
C ASN A 115 -7.38 1.18 0.60
N PRO A 116 -8.55 0.75 1.10
CA PRO A 116 -9.30 1.48 2.12
C PRO A 116 -8.53 1.72 3.42
N ALA A 117 -7.69 0.78 3.87
CA ALA A 117 -6.90 0.92 5.09
C ALA A 117 -5.80 2.00 4.94
N VAL A 118 -5.17 2.08 3.77
CA VAL A 118 -4.20 3.15 3.45
C VAL A 118 -4.90 4.51 3.41
N THR A 119 -6.04 4.58 2.74
CA THR A 119 -6.87 5.79 2.67
C THR A 119 -7.30 6.24 4.06
N PHE A 120 -7.76 5.31 4.89
CA PHE A 120 -8.17 5.58 6.26
C PHE A 120 -7.01 6.06 7.14
N GLY A 121 -5.83 5.42 7.07
CA GLY A 121 -4.65 5.85 7.80
C GLY A 121 -4.24 7.29 7.46
N LEU A 122 -4.16 7.62 6.17
CA LEU A 122 -3.87 8.98 5.70
C LEU A 122 -4.94 9.99 6.13
N PHE A 123 -6.20 9.57 6.24
CA PHE A 123 -7.30 10.41 6.73
C PHE A 123 -7.12 10.74 8.22
N LEU A 124 -6.80 9.73 9.04
CA LEU A 124 -6.51 9.92 10.46
C LEU A 124 -5.31 10.87 10.68
N ALA A 125 -4.32 10.81 9.78
CA ALA A 125 -3.17 11.70 9.78
C ALA A 125 -3.45 13.09 9.15
N ARG A 126 -4.72 13.44 8.85
CA ARG A 126 -5.13 14.72 8.26
C ARG A 126 -4.41 15.03 6.93
N LYS A 127 -4.14 14.02 6.12
CA LYS A 127 -3.55 14.16 4.77
C LYS A 127 -4.58 14.12 3.64
N LEU A 128 -5.83 13.76 3.92
CA LEU A 128 -6.97 13.94 3.01
C LEU A 128 -8.25 14.28 3.77
N SER A 129 -9.21 14.88 3.05
CA SER A 129 -10.55 15.18 3.56
C SER A 129 -11.38 13.91 3.74
N LEU A 130 -12.45 14.01 4.55
CA LEU A 130 -13.43 12.93 4.71
C LEU A 130 -14.14 12.61 3.39
N THR A 131 -14.51 13.64 2.63
CA THR A 131 -15.20 13.50 1.33
C THR A 131 -14.38 12.65 0.37
N ARG A 132 -13.09 12.95 0.22
CA ARG A 132 -12.17 12.18 -0.62
C ARG A 132 -11.95 10.78 -0.08
N ALA A 133 -11.83 10.62 1.24
CA ALA A 133 -11.62 9.30 1.85
C ALA A 133 -12.78 8.36 1.53
N VAL A 134 -14.02 8.81 1.75
CA VAL A 134 -15.22 8.01 1.45
C VAL A 134 -15.31 7.71 -0.04
N PHE A 135 -15.08 8.70 -0.90
CA PHE A 135 -15.14 8.50 -2.35
C PHE A 135 -14.11 7.47 -2.84
N TYR A 136 -12.86 7.55 -2.35
CA TYR A 136 -11.81 6.57 -2.69
C TYR A 136 -12.18 5.17 -2.22
N ILE A 137 -12.66 5.01 -0.99
CA ILE A 137 -13.05 3.70 -0.45
C ILE A 137 -14.13 3.05 -1.33
N VAL A 138 -15.14 3.83 -1.75
CA VAL A 138 -16.19 3.34 -2.66
C VAL A 138 -15.59 2.92 -4.01
N MET A 139 -14.78 3.78 -4.63
CA MET A 139 -14.19 3.49 -5.94
C MET A 139 -13.25 2.28 -5.92
N GLN A 140 -12.47 2.12 -4.85
CA GLN A 140 -11.59 0.96 -4.63
C GLN A 140 -12.43 -0.32 -4.51
N CYS A 141 -13.49 -0.32 -3.70
CA CYS A 141 -14.38 -1.47 -3.56
C CYS A 141 -15.05 -1.86 -4.88
N LEU A 142 -15.57 -0.89 -5.64
CA LEU A 142 -16.16 -1.14 -6.95
C LEU A 142 -15.14 -1.72 -7.94
N GLY A 143 -13.92 -1.17 -7.97
CA GLY A 143 -12.84 -1.69 -8.80
C GLY A 143 -12.50 -3.13 -8.46
N ALA A 144 -12.39 -3.45 -7.17
CA ALA A 144 -12.10 -4.79 -6.68
C ALA A 144 -13.16 -5.81 -7.10
N ILE A 145 -14.45 -5.46 -6.98
CA ILE A 145 -15.59 -6.30 -7.39
C ILE A 145 -15.50 -6.58 -8.90
N CYS A 146 -15.31 -5.55 -9.72
CA CYS A 146 -15.19 -5.71 -11.18
C CYS A 146 -13.99 -6.58 -11.56
N GLY A 147 -12.82 -6.40 -10.92
CA GLY A 147 -11.62 -7.17 -11.19
C GLY A 147 -11.80 -8.66 -10.90
N ALA A 148 -12.34 -8.99 -9.72
CA ALA A 148 -12.66 -10.36 -9.34
C ALA A 148 -13.75 -10.96 -10.26
N GLY A 149 -14.76 -10.17 -10.63
CA GLY A 149 -15.85 -10.58 -11.53
C GLY A 149 -15.36 -11.01 -12.90
N VAL A 150 -14.41 -10.27 -13.48
CA VAL A 150 -13.77 -10.64 -14.77
C VAL A 150 -13.05 -11.98 -14.65
N VAL A 151 -12.30 -12.21 -13.57
CA VAL A 151 -11.60 -13.50 -13.36
C VAL A 151 -12.59 -14.65 -13.23
N LYS A 152 -13.70 -14.48 -12.48
CA LYS A 152 -14.77 -15.49 -12.42
C LYS A 152 -15.36 -15.75 -13.81
N GLY A 153 -15.55 -14.71 -14.63
CA GLY A 153 -16.04 -14.84 -16.00
C GLY A 153 -15.18 -15.73 -16.90
N PHE A 154 -13.85 -15.71 -16.73
CA PHE A 154 -12.94 -16.57 -17.51
C PHE A 154 -12.94 -18.03 -17.07
N MET A 155 -13.35 -18.34 -15.84
CA MET A 155 -13.19 -19.67 -15.27
C MET A 155 -14.22 -19.97 -14.18
N VAL A 156 -15.52 -19.80 -14.48
CA VAL A 156 -16.62 -19.86 -13.50
C VAL A 156 -16.55 -21.10 -12.59
N GLY A 157 -16.42 -22.30 -13.18
CA GLY A 157 -16.35 -23.56 -12.42
C GLY A 157 -15.10 -23.67 -11.53
N PRO A 158 -13.88 -23.57 -12.10
CA PRO A 158 -12.64 -23.53 -11.30
C PRO A 158 -12.62 -22.43 -10.24
N TYR A 159 -13.12 -21.23 -10.55
CA TYR A 159 -13.23 -20.10 -9.63
C TYR A 159 -13.98 -20.50 -8.36
N GLN A 160 -15.18 -21.07 -8.52
CA GLN A 160 -16.00 -21.48 -7.39
C GLN A 160 -15.41 -22.67 -6.62
N ARG A 161 -14.79 -23.63 -7.29
CA ARG A 161 -14.24 -24.83 -6.61
C ARG A 161 -12.92 -24.57 -5.88
N LEU A 162 -12.16 -23.56 -6.27
CA LEU A 162 -10.80 -23.31 -5.78
C LEU A 162 -10.71 -22.08 -4.86
N GLY A 163 -11.85 -21.62 -4.32
CA GLY A 163 -11.90 -20.57 -3.28
C GLY A 163 -11.98 -19.13 -3.79
N GLY A 164 -12.06 -18.90 -5.10
CA GLY A 164 -12.29 -17.57 -5.69
C GLY A 164 -11.26 -16.48 -5.37
N GLY A 165 -10.12 -16.83 -4.78
CA GLY A 165 -9.17 -15.87 -4.21
C GLY A 165 -9.69 -15.11 -2.99
N ALA A 166 -10.75 -15.59 -2.34
CA ALA A 166 -11.30 -15.00 -1.13
C ALA A 166 -10.36 -15.18 0.07
N ASN A 167 -10.40 -14.22 1.00
CA ASN A 167 -9.70 -14.33 2.28
C ASN A 167 -10.59 -15.07 3.28
N VAL A 168 -10.00 -16.04 3.97
CA VAL A 168 -10.61 -16.85 5.04
C VAL A 168 -9.54 -17.19 6.06
N VAL A 169 -9.90 -17.48 7.31
CA VAL A 169 -8.93 -18.01 8.26
C VAL A 169 -8.67 -19.47 7.93
N ASN A 170 -7.42 -19.82 7.61
CA ASN A 170 -7.07 -21.17 7.21
C ASN A 170 -7.21 -22.16 8.38
N PRO A 171 -7.53 -23.44 8.11
CA PRO A 171 -7.59 -24.49 9.13
C PRO A 171 -6.30 -24.55 9.96
N GLY A 172 -6.46 -24.69 11.28
CA GLY A 172 -5.34 -24.69 12.24
C GLY A 172 -5.07 -23.33 12.88
N TYR A 173 -5.73 -22.26 12.42
CA TYR A 173 -5.68 -20.93 13.04
C TYR A 173 -7.05 -20.57 13.62
N THR A 174 -7.04 -19.81 14.73
CA THR A 174 -8.25 -19.22 15.31
C THR A 174 -8.58 -17.90 14.62
N LYS A 175 -9.81 -17.41 14.80
CA LYS A 175 -10.19 -16.06 14.35
C LYS A 175 -9.34 -14.96 14.99
N GLY A 176 -8.85 -15.20 16.21
CA GLY A 176 -7.91 -14.30 16.90
C GLY A 176 -6.55 -14.23 16.20
N ASP A 177 -6.02 -15.37 15.76
CA ASP A 177 -4.76 -15.44 15.00
C ASP A 177 -4.89 -14.71 13.66
N GLY A 178 -5.99 -14.95 12.94
CA GLY A 178 -6.31 -14.25 11.70
C GLY A 178 -6.39 -12.73 11.90
N LEU A 179 -7.13 -12.27 12.92
CA LEU A 179 -7.24 -10.86 13.24
C LEU A 179 -5.89 -10.24 13.61
N GLY A 180 -5.09 -10.90 14.45
CA GLY A 180 -3.76 -10.44 14.84
C GLY A 180 -2.81 -10.31 13.64
N ALA A 181 -2.80 -11.30 12.75
CA ALA A 181 -2.00 -11.28 11.53
C ALA A 181 -2.39 -10.11 10.61
N GLU A 182 -3.68 -9.86 10.43
CA GLU A 182 -4.18 -8.75 9.61
C GLU A 182 -3.87 -7.37 10.21
N ILE A 183 -3.93 -7.22 11.53
CA ILE A 183 -3.56 -5.98 12.23
C ILE A 183 -2.08 -5.69 12.01
N ILE A 184 -1.19 -6.65 12.31
CA ILE A 184 0.26 -6.46 12.22
C ILE A 184 0.68 -6.27 10.76
N GLY A 185 0.16 -7.09 9.84
CA GLY A 185 0.44 -6.96 8.41
C GLY A 185 0.03 -5.60 7.85
N THR A 186 -1.14 -5.10 8.25
CA THR A 186 -1.60 -3.78 7.82
C THR A 186 -0.80 -2.66 8.48
N PHE A 187 -0.40 -2.81 9.75
CA PHE A 187 0.50 -1.86 10.41
C PHE A 187 1.81 -1.72 9.64
N VAL A 188 2.45 -2.83 9.24
CA VAL A 188 3.68 -2.80 8.44
C VAL A 188 3.47 -2.05 7.12
N LEU A 189 2.38 -2.33 6.42
CA LEU A 189 2.04 -1.64 5.17
C LEU A 189 1.84 -0.14 5.39
N VAL A 190 0.95 0.25 6.30
CA VAL A 190 0.55 1.65 6.46
C VAL A 190 1.68 2.48 7.09
N TYR A 191 2.48 1.89 7.99
CA TYR A 191 3.69 2.51 8.48
C TYR A 191 4.69 2.78 7.33
N THR A 192 4.89 1.80 6.44
CA THR A 192 5.73 1.99 5.25
C THR A 192 5.18 3.07 4.34
N VAL A 193 3.85 3.16 4.15
CA VAL A 193 3.22 4.25 3.39
C VAL A 193 3.58 5.60 3.99
N PHE A 194 3.46 5.76 5.31
CA PHE A 194 3.81 7.02 5.97
C PHE A 194 5.29 7.38 5.79
N SER A 195 6.20 6.43 5.96
CA SER A 195 7.63 6.65 5.73
C SER A 195 7.98 6.93 4.26
N ALA A 196 7.16 6.44 3.33
CA ALA A 196 7.32 6.64 1.89
C ALA A 196 6.61 7.92 1.37
N THR A 197 6.00 8.74 2.23
CA THR A 197 5.40 10.00 1.83
C THR A 197 6.46 11.05 1.45
N ASP A 198 6.37 11.60 0.25
CA ASP A 198 7.16 12.78 -0.12
C ASP A 198 6.55 14.02 0.53
N ALA A 199 7.26 14.55 1.52
CA ALA A 199 6.83 15.69 2.30
C ALA A 199 6.67 16.97 1.47
N LYS A 200 7.24 17.04 0.27
CA LYS A 200 7.33 18.25 -0.57
C LYS A 200 6.46 18.18 -1.84
N ARG A 201 5.85 17.03 -2.14
CA ARG A 201 5.10 16.84 -3.39
C ARG A 201 3.72 16.26 -3.13
N ASN A 202 2.73 16.90 -3.71
CA ASN A 202 1.34 16.46 -3.64
C ASN A 202 0.85 15.94 -5.01
N ALA A 203 -0.14 15.05 -4.98
CA ALA A 203 -0.91 14.64 -6.13
C ALA A 203 -1.69 15.83 -6.72
N ARG A 204 -1.93 15.75 -8.02
CA ARG A 204 -2.46 16.88 -8.82
C ARG A 204 -3.71 17.53 -8.19
N ASP A 205 -3.64 18.85 -8.03
CA ASP A 205 -4.72 19.71 -7.53
C ASP A 205 -5.31 19.23 -6.18
N SER A 206 -4.46 18.70 -5.28
CA SER A 206 -4.87 18.19 -3.97
C SER A 206 -3.78 18.33 -2.89
N HIS A 207 -4.14 18.03 -1.64
CA HIS A 207 -3.23 17.95 -0.50
C HIS A 207 -2.66 16.53 -0.25
N VAL A 208 -2.98 15.56 -1.12
CA VAL A 208 -2.58 14.16 -0.94
C VAL A 208 -1.09 14.02 -1.28
N PRO A 209 -0.22 13.47 -0.41
CA PRO A 209 1.20 13.33 -0.69
C PRO A 209 1.48 12.30 -1.80
N ILE A 210 2.54 12.53 -2.59
CA ILE A 210 3.07 11.51 -3.51
C ILE A 210 3.79 10.43 -2.69
N LEU A 211 3.57 9.18 -3.06
CA LEU A 211 4.17 8.02 -2.39
C LEU A 211 5.36 7.45 -3.18
N ALA A 212 6.42 7.04 -2.49
CA ALA A 212 7.49 6.24 -3.08
C ALA A 212 7.01 4.78 -3.25
N PRO A 213 6.83 4.28 -4.49
CA PRO A 213 6.08 3.04 -4.73
C PRO A 213 6.85 1.76 -4.38
N LEU A 214 8.18 1.77 -4.52
CA LEU A 214 9.00 0.57 -4.36
C LEU A 214 8.96 0.01 -2.92
N PRO A 215 9.19 0.80 -1.85
CA PRO A 215 9.07 0.31 -0.48
C PRO A 215 7.65 -0.20 -0.16
N ILE A 216 6.62 0.47 -0.68
CA ILE A 216 5.21 0.09 -0.43
C ILE A 216 4.90 -1.27 -1.06
N GLY A 217 5.28 -1.48 -2.32
CA GLY A 217 5.12 -2.77 -2.98
C GLY A 217 5.91 -3.89 -2.29
N PHE A 218 7.12 -3.59 -1.79
CA PHE A 218 7.92 -4.54 -1.01
C PHE A 218 7.29 -4.87 0.35
N ALA A 219 6.70 -3.90 1.06
CA ALA A 219 5.99 -4.17 2.31
C ALA A 219 4.81 -5.13 2.08
N VAL A 220 4.03 -4.91 1.01
CA VAL A 220 2.96 -5.83 0.63
C VAL A 220 3.51 -7.22 0.31
N PHE A 221 4.59 -7.31 -0.48
CA PHE A 221 5.25 -8.57 -0.79
C PHE A 221 5.68 -9.35 0.47
N LEU A 222 6.40 -8.69 1.38
CA LEU A 222 6.91 -9.30 2.61
C LEU A 222 5.78 -9.77 3.54
N VAL A 223 4.73 -8.97 3.69
CA VAL A 223 3.56 -9.37 4.47
C VAL A 223 2.91 -10.61 3.84
N HIS A 224 2.76 -10.66 2.52
CA HIS A 224 2.20 -11.84 1.84
C HIS A 224 3.04 -13.10 2.08
N LEU A 225 4.37 -13.01 2.06
CA LEU A 225 5.22 -14.17 2.38
C LEU A 225 4.92 -14.75 3.76
N ALA A 226 4.59 -13.91 4.75
CA ALA A 226 4.32 -14.32 6.12
C ALA A 226 2.86 -14.73 6.35
N THR A 227 1.89 -14.02 5.76
CA THR A 227 0.47 -14.14 6.15
C THR A 227 -0.41 -14.94 5.18
N ILE A 228 0.10 -15.33 3.99
CA ILE A 228 -0.63 -16.23 3.08
C ILE A 228 -1.08 -17.52 3.80
N PRO A 229 -0.24 -18.20 4.60
CA PRO A 229 -0.64 -19.43 5.29
C PRO A 229 -1.73 -19.23 6.35
N ILE A 230 -1.93 -18.02 6.87
CA ILE A 230 -2.91 -17.75 7.94
C ILE A 230 -4.26 -17.35 7.33
N THR A 231 -4.28 -16.36 6.43
CA THR A 231 -5.52 -15.73 5.94
C THR A 231 -5.62 -15.61 4.41
N GLY A 232 -4.60 -16.08 3.68
CA GLY A 232 -4.39 -15.70 2.29
C GLY A 232 -3.95 -14.25 2.10
N THR A 233 -3.69 -13.52 3.19
CA THR A 233 -3.35 -12.08 3.27
C THR A 233 -4.44 -11.15 2.76
N GLY A 234 -5.12 -10.48 3.68
CA GLY A 234 -6.09 -9.43 3.39
C GLY A 234 -5.39 -8.09 3.21
N ILE A 235 -4.99 -7.46 4.32
CA ILE A 235 -4.41 -6.12 4.54
C ILE A 235 -5.01 -4.96 3.72
N ASN A 236 -6.10 -5.25 3.02
CA ASN A 236 -6.80 -4.41 2.07
C ASN A 236 -8.29 -4.81 2.07
N PRO A 237 -9.16 -3.98 2.68
CA PRO A 237 -10.58 -4.28 2.76
C PRO A 237 -11.29 -4.34 1.41
N ALA A 238 -10.91 -3.51 0.42
CA ALA A 238 -11.52 -3.53 -0.91
C ALA A 238 -11.20 -4.85 -1.63
N ARG A 239 -9.95 -5.31 -1.55
CA ARG A 239 -9.53 -6.62 -2.09
C ARG A 239 -10.30 -7.77 -1.46
N SER A 240 -10.47 -7.72 -0.15
CA SER A 240 -11.18 -8.76 0.60
C SER A 240 -12.66 -8.76 0.26
N LEU A 241 -13.28 -7.57 0.15
CA LEU A 241 -14.70 -7.39 -0.20
C LEU A 241 -14.99 -7.83 -1.64
N GLY A 242 -14.17 -7.39 -2.60
CA GLY A 242 -14.35 -7.73 -4.01
C GLY A 242 -14.34 -9.25 -4.23
N ALA A 243 -13.38 -9.96 -3.62
CA ALA A 243 -13.33 -11.41 -3.70
C ALA A 243 -14.51 -12.07 -2.97
N ALA A 244 -14.88 -11.61 -1.77
CA ALA A 244 -16.01 -12.16 -1.01
C ALA A 244 -17.35 -12.03 -1.75
N ILE A 245 -17.63 -10.87 -2.36
CA ILE A 245 -18.86 -10.64 -3.14
C ILE A 245 -18.95 -11.57 -4.35
N ILE A 246 -17.85 -11.72 -5.09
CA ILE A 246 -17.85 -12.50 -6.33
C ILE A 246 -17.82 -14.02 -6.06
N TYR A 247 -17.12 -14.43 -5.00
CA TYR A 247 -17.08 -15.82 -4.55
C TYR A 247 -18.39 -16.26 -3.88
N ASN A 248 -18.98 -15.37 -3.08
CA ASN A 248 -20.27 -15.51 -2.40
C ASN A 248 -20.44 -16.85 -1.67
N ASP A 249 -19.52 -17.15 -0.77
CA ASP A 249 -19.49 -18.36 0.05
C ASP A 249 -19.76 -18.02 1.52
N GLU A 250 -20.50 -18.89 2.21
CA GLU A 250 -20.94 -18.65 3.60
C GLU A 250 -19.78 -18.55 4.57
N HIS A 251 -18.77 -19.42 4.45
CA HIS A 251 -17.62 -19.40 5.32
C HIS A 251 -16.78 -18.14 5.08
N ALA A 252 -16.57 -17.77 3.82
CA ALA A 252 -15.88 -16.52 3.47
C ALA A 252 -16.57 -15.28 4.03
N TRP A 253 -17.91 -15.22 4.01
CA TRP A 253 -18.66 -14.14 4.65
C TRP A 253 -18.56 -14.17 6.18
N SER A 254 -18.53 -15.35 6.80
CA SER A 254 -18.43 -15.50 8.26
C SER A 254 -17.11 -14.97 8.85
N ASP A 255 -16.05 -14.94 8.04
CA ASP A 255 -14.74 -14.40 8.41
C ASP A 255 -14.51 -12.98 7.90
N HIS A 256 -15.38 -12.48 7.02
CA HIS A 256 -15.17 -11.24 6.27
C HIS A 256 -14.89 -10.01 7.14
N TRP A 257 -15.53 -9.94 8.32
CA TRP A 257 -15.37 -8.83 9.26
C TRP A 257 -13.91 -8.63 9.70
N ILE A 258 -13.11 -9.72 9.77
CA ILE A 258 -11.69 -9.68 10.15
C ILE A 258 -10.91 -8.79 9.18
N PHE A 259 -11.24 -8.86 7.89
CA PHE A 259 -10.54 -8.14 6.82
C PHE A 259 -10.98 -6.69 6.65
N TRP A 260 -11.92 -6.22 7.48
CA TRP A 260 -12.20 -4.81 7.69
C TRP A 260 -11.63 -4.33 9.02
N VAL A 261 -11.97 -5.01 10.12
CA VAL A 261 -11.59 -4.61 11.47
C VAL A 261 -10.08 -4.65 11.65
N GLY A 262 -9.42 -5.74 11.26
CA GLY A 262 -7.98 -5.91 11.39
C GLY A 262 -7.20 -4.81 10.66
N PRO A 263 -7.43 -4.62 9.35
CA PRO A 263 -6.74 -3.57 8.61
C PRO A 263 -7.02 -2.15 9.10
N MET A 264 -8.24 -1.83 9.52
CA MET A 264 -8.57 -0.50 10.05
C MET A 264 -7.83 -0.22 11.37
N ILE A 265 -7.75 -1.21 12.27
CA ILE A 265 -6.96 -1.10 13.51
C ILE A 265 -5.48 -0.96 13.20
N GLY A 266 -4.92 -1.81 12.33
CA GLY A 266 -3.51 -1.75 11.94
C GLY A 266 -3.13 -0.39 11.34
N ALA A 267 -3.97 0.16 10.47
CA ALA A 267 -3.80 1.48 9.88
C ALA A 267 -3.87 2.62 10.92
N ALA A 268 -4.81 2.55 11.87
CA ALA A 268 -4.93 3.53 12.94
C ALA A 268 -3.70 3.53 13.86
N LEU A 269 -3.23 2.34 14.25
CA LEU A 269 -2.02 2.20 15.05
C LEU A 269 -0.78 2.75 14.33
N ALA A 270 -0.64 2.49 13.03
CA ALA A 270 0.44 3.03 12.22
C ALA A 270 0.39 4.56 12.12
N ALA A 271 -0.81 5.13 11.95
CA ALA A 271 -1.01 6.58 11.93
C ALA A 271 -0.63 7.22 13.28
N VAL A 272 -1.11 6.67 14.40
CA VAL A 272 -0.76 7.12 15.75
C VAL A 272 0.74 7.04 15.98
N TYR A 273 1.36 5.89 15.67
CA TYR A 273 2.79 5.67 15.84
C TYR A 273 3.61 6.70 15.05
N HIS A 274 3.31 6.87 13.77
CA HIS A 274 4.07 7.79 12.92
C HIS A 274 3.89 9.26 13.33
N GLN A 275 2.67 9.70 13.61
CA GLN A 275 2.38 11.11 13.91
C GLN A 275 2.82 11.53 15.33
N ILE A 276 2.61 10.67 16.32
CA ILE A 276 2.83 11.02 17.73
C ILE A 276 4.24 10.62 18.19
N ILE A 277 4.73 9.45 17.79
CA ILE A 277 6.01 8.92 18.30
C ILE A 277 7.18 9.33 17.41
N ILE A 278 7.09 9.10 16.09
CA ILE A 278 8.22 9.33 15.17
C ILE A 278 8.38 10.81 14.82
N ARG A 279 7.30 11.46 14.35
CA ARG A 279 7.35 12.87 13.95
C ARG A 279 7.12 13.86 15.09
N ALA A 280 6.88 13.37 16.31
CA ALA A 280 6.67 14.12 17.54
C ALA A 280 6.19 15.55 17.28
N MET A 281 4.93 15.71 16.81
CA MET A 281 4.32 17.03 16.78
C MET A 281 4.54 17.67 18.15
N PRO A 282 5.22 18.82 18.25
CA PRO A 282 5.55 19.38 19.55
C PRO A 282 4.26 19.62 20.30
N PHE A 283 4.07 18.90 21.41
CA PHE A 283 3.01 19.17 22.36
C PHE A 283 3.16 20.64 22.74
N HIS A 284 2.26 21.50 22.24
CA HIS A 284 2.19 22.86 22.73
C HIS A 284 1.85 22.75 24.22
N ARG A 285 2.83 23.05 25.07
CA ARG A 285 2.56 23.34 26.47
C ARG A 285 1.76 24.64 26.46
N THR A 286 0.46 24.53 26.69
CA THR A 286 -0.38 25.65 27.15
C THR A 286 0.19 26.26 28.40
#